data_AF-A0A3D8I0F7-F1
#
_entry.id   AF-A0A3D8I0F7-F1
#
_cell.length_a   1.000
_cell.length_b   1.000
_cell.length_c   1.000
_cell.angle_alpha   90.00
_cell.angle_beta   90.00
_cell.angle_gamma   90.00
#
_symmetry.space_group_name_H-M   'P 1'
#
loop_
_entity.id
_entity.type
_entity.pdbx_description
1 polymer ?
#
loop_
_entity_poly.entity_id
_entity_poly.type
_entity_poly.pdbx_seq_one_letter_code
_entity_poly.pdbx_strand_id
1 'polypeptide(L)'
;MKKIIVCIAVVIVAIGLYAPIVERFYTLDFGQDLAKKPVHIVLLSDIHSGTFYLQNLLEKLKAAKMRDELDAIFLLCDIVDDEVPIDGAIKLLESLNAEFADLPRFFVAGNHEFWGDIAAIKQLMQTHGVLVLDANLPNVCVRINKWNLRIVGVDDPVKMGVKNGKISLKNR
;
A
#
# COMPACT_ATOMS: atom_id res chain seq x y z
N MET A 1 -27.07 6.14 -39.40
CA MET A 1 -25.94 5.20 -39.33
C MET A 1 -24.69 5.81 -38.70
N LYS A 2 -24.12 6.92 -39.23
CA LYS A 2 -22.90 7.54 -38.65
C LYS A 2 -22.99 7.88 -37.15
N LYS A 3 -24.10 8.47 -36.69
CA LYS A 3 -24.33 8.77 -35.26
C LYS A 3 -24.34 7.52 -34.38
N ILE A 4 -24.91 6.42 -34.88
CA ILE A 4 -24.97 5.14 -34.16
C ILE A 4 -23.56 4.54 -34.03
N ILE A 5 -22.77 4.58 -35.10
CA ILE A 5 -21.37 4.10 -35.09
C ILE A 5 -20.52 4.91 -34.10
N VAL A 6 -20.68 6.24 -34.07
CA VAL A 6 -19.99 7.11 -33.10
C VAL A 6 -20.41 6.78 -31.67
N CYS A 7 -21.71 6.61 -31.40
CA CYS A 7 -22.18 6.22 -30.07
C CYS A 7 -21.58 4.87 -29.62
N ILE A 8 -21.53 3.88 -30.50
CA ILE A 8 -20.93 2.56 -30.20
C ILE A 8 -19.43 2.71 -29.90
N ALA A 9 -18.70 3.49 -30.70
CA ALA A 9 -17.27 3.73 -30.49
C ALA A 9 -17.01 4.40 -29.12
N VAL A 10 -17.81 5.40 -28.74
CA VAL A 10 -17.71 6.07 -27.43
C VAL A 10 -17.95 5.07 -26.29
N VAL A 11 -18.95 4.19 -26.41
CA VAL A 11 -19.22 3.16 -25.38
C VAL A 11 -18.06 2.17 -25.27
N ILE A 12 -17.49 1.71 -26.40
CA ILE A 12 -16.34 0.80 -26.38
C ILE A 12 -15.13 1.46 -25.69
N VAL A 13 -14.85 2.73 -26.00
CA VAL A 13 -13.77 3.49 -25.35
C VAL A 13 -14.05 3.66 -23.86
N ALA A 14 -15.29 4.02 -23.48
CA ALA A 14 -15.66 4.16 -22.07
C ALA A 14 -15.49 2.86 -21.28
N ILE A 15 -15.86 1.71 -21.86
CA ILE A 15 -15.65 0.39 -21.26
C ILE A 15 -14.15 0.06 -21.19
N GLY A 16 -13.38 0.35 -22.24
CA GLY A 16 -11.93 0.11 -22.27
C GLY A 16 -11.14 0.96 -21.27
N LEU A 17 -11.65 2.14 -20.92
CA LEU A 17 -11.07 3.02 -19.89
C LEU A 17 -11.60 2.71 -18.48
N TYR A 18 -12.58 1.81 -18.34
CA TYR A 18 -13.13 1.45 -17.04
C TYR A 18 -12.18 0.52 -16.29
N ALA A 19 -11.50 1.06 -15.29
CA ALA A 19 -10.58 0.32 -14.42
C ALA A 19 -11.04 0.42 -12.96
N PRO A 20 -12.00 -0.39 -12.48
CA PRO A 20 -12.42 -0.34 -11.09
C PRO A 20 -11.33 -0.92 -10.17
N ILE A 21 -11.33 -0.50 -8.90
CA ILE A 21 -10.54 -1.17 -7.86
C ILE A 21 -11.10 -2.59 -7.67
N VAL A 22 -10.25 -3.59 -7.95
CA VAL A 22 -10.55 -5.01 -7.72
C VAL A 22 -9.87 -5.46 -6.43
N GLU A 23 -10.64 -6.03 -5.51
CA GLU A 23 -10.08 -6.70 -4.33
C GLU A 23 -9.59 -8.08 -4.74
N ARG A 24 -8.37 -8.43 -4.33
CA ARG A 24 -7.80 -9.77 -4.52
C ARG A 24 -7.47 -10.36 -3.16
N PHE A 25 -7.95 -11.56 -2.92
CA PHE A 25 -7.76 -12.27 -1.66
C PHE A 25 -6.75 -13.41 -1.86
N TYR A 26 -5.76 -13.47 -0.98
CA TYR A 26 -4.77 -14.54 -0.94
C TYR A 26 -4.80 -15.17 0.44
N THR A 27 -5.03 -16.49 0.50
CA THR A 27 -5.03 -17.26 1.74
C THR A 27 -3.74 -18.04 1.83
N LEU A 28 -2.98 -17.84 2.91
CA LEU A 28 -1.79 -18.60 3.23
C LEU A 28 -2.10 -19.53 4.40
N ASP A 29 -2.04 -20.84 4.15
CA ASP A 29 -2.19 -21.86 5.19
C ASP A 29 -0.80 -22.42 5.55
N PHE A 30 -0.48 -22.39 6.84
CA PHE A 30 0.80 -22.85 7.37
C PHE A 30 0.70 -24.21 8.11
N GLY A 31 -0.45 -24.91 7.98
CA GLY A 31 -0.60 -26.31 8.40
C GLY A 31 -0.54 -26.57 9.91
N GLN A 32 -0.63 -25.52 10.75
CA GLN A 32 -0.71 -25.66 12.20
C GLN A 32 -2.16 -25.65 12.67
N ASP A 33 -2.47 -26.39 13.74
CA ASP A 33 -3.80 -26.51 14.34
C ASP A 33 -4.43 -25.13 14.62
N LEU A 34 -5.36 -24.68 13.75
CA LEU A 34 -5.85 -23.29 13.67
C LEU A 34 -7.03 -23.02 14.61
N ALA A 35 -6.93 -23.37 15.89
CA ALA A 35 -7.87 -22.84 16.90
C ALA A 35 -7.75 -21.30 17.08
N LYS A 36 -6.91 -20.62 16.29
CA LYS A 36 -6.66 -19.18 16.31
C LYS A 36 -7.42 -18.51 15.16
N LYS A 37 -8.05 -17.36 15.46
CA LYS A 37 -8.63 -16.45 14.45
C LYS A 37 -7.57 -16.16 13.37
N PRO A 38 -7.92 -16.23 12.07
CA PRO A 38 -7.05 -15.78 10.98
C PRO A 38 -6.58 -14.34 11.17
N VAL A 39 -5.54 -13.94 10.46
CA VAL A 39 -5.09 -12.54 10.39
C VAL A 39 -5.40 -12.02 8.99
N HIS A 40 -6.23 -10.99 8.93
CA HIS A 40 -6.61 -10.32 7.70
C HIS A 40 -5.81 -9.04 7.55
N ILE A 41 -5.05 -8.98 6.47
CA ILE A 41 -4.15 -7.87 6.18
C ILE A 41 -4.61 -7.24 4.87
N VAL A 42 -4.75 -5.91 4.87
CA VAL A 42 -4.85 -5.18 3.60
C VAL A 42 -3.48 -4.65 3.21
N LEU A 43 -3.12 -4.90 1.95
CA LEU A 43 -1.92 -4.41 1.30
C LEU A 43 -2.32 -3.33 0.31
N LEU A 44 -1.82 -2.12 0.52
CA LEU A 44 -1.93 -1.00 -0.39
C LEU A 44 -0.54 -0.76 -0.99
N SER A 45 -0.44 -0.72 -2.31
CA SER A 45 0.80 -0.44 -3.03
C SER A 45 0.54 0.44 -4.25
N ASP A 46 1.58 1.10 -4.74
CA ASP A 46 1.58 1.82 -6.02
C ASP A 46 0.40 2.82 -6.11
N ILE A 47 0.15 3.53 -5.01
CA ILE A 47 -0.89 4.57 -4.97
C ILE A 47 -0.41 5.84 -5.68
N HIS A 48 0.90 6.11 -5.67
CA HIS A 48 1.56 7.24 -6.33
C HIS A 48 0.93 8.60 -5.99
N SER A 49 0.60 8.85 -4.72
CA SER A 49 -0.15 10.03 -4.27
C SER A 49 -1.48 10.24 -5.02
N GLY A 50 -2.00 9.20 -5.67
CA GLY A 50 -3.17 9.24 -6.50
C GLY A 50 -4.45 9.41 -5.70
N THR A 51 -5.32 10.31 -6.15
CA THR A 51 -6.59 10.61 -5.47
C THR A 51 -7.82 10.04 -6.16
N PHE A 52 -7.69 9.62 -7.43
CA PHE A 52 -8.82 9.20 -8.27
C PHE A 52 -9.62 8.04 -7.64
N TYR A 53 -8.92 7.08 -7.03
CA TYR A 53 -9.49 5.89 -6.41
C TYR A 53 -9.55 5.96 -4.88
N LEU A 54 -9.11 7.06 -4.27
CA LEU A 54 -8.90 7.14 -2.83
C LEU A 54 -10.19 6.91 -2.04
N GLN A 55 -11.30 7.54 -2.44
CA GLN A 55 -12.58 7.34 -1.74
C GLN A 55 -13.03 5.88 -1.83
N ASN A 56 -12.97 5.28 -3.02
CA ASN A 56 -13.37 3.88 -3.21
C ASN A 56 -12.50 2.91 -2.39
N LEU A 57 -11.20 3.20 -2.28
CA LEU A 57 -10.27 2.46 -1.43
C LEU A 57 -10.66 2.56 0.05
N LEU A 58 -10.95 3.77 0.54
CA LEU A 58 -11.36 3.99 1.92
C LEU A 58 -12.69 3.29 2.24
N GLU A 59 -13.69 3.35 1.34
CA GLU A 59 -14.95 2.64 1.53
C GLU A 59 -14.76 1.11 1.61
N LYS A 60 -13.86 0.55 0.80
CA LYS A 60 -13.51 -0.88 0.87
C LYS A 60 -12.85 -1.25 2.21
N LEU A 61 -11.92 -0.42 2.68
CA LEU A 61 -11.29 -0.60 4.01
C LEU A 61 -12.33 -0.54 5.13
N LYS A 62 -13.26 0.42 5.09
CA LYS A 62 -14.35 0.53 6.08
C LYS A 62 -15.23 -0.71 6.06
N ALA A 63 -15.60 -1.18 4.88
CA ALA A 63 -16.41 -2.38 4.73
C ALA A 63 -15.68 -3.62 5.28
N ALA A 64 -14.38 -3.76 5.04
CA ALA A 64 -13.57 -4.85 5.62
C ALA A 64 -13.50 -4.75 7.16
N LYS A 65 -13.28 -3.55 7.70
CA LYS A 65 -13.30 -3.30 9.16
C LYS A 65 -14.65 -3.67 9.78
N MET A 66 -15.76 -3.27 9.16
CA MET A 66 -17.11 -3.58 9.63
C MET A 66 -17.40 -5.09 9.67
N ARG A 67 -16.73 -5.88 8.82
CA ARG A 67 -16.86 -7.34 8.80
C ARG A 67 -15.89 -8.05 9.75
N ASP A 68 -15.11 -7.30 10.55
CA ASP A 68 -14.04 -7.85 11.40
C ASP A 68 -12.96 -8.61 10.59
N GLU A 69 -12.77 -8.20 9.33
CA GLU A 69 -11.83 -8.77 8.35
C GLU A 69 -10.65 -7.81 8.09
N LEU A 70 -10.30 -6.97 9.06
CA LEU A 70 -9.19 -6.03 8.93
C LEU A 70 -8.43 -5.92 10.24
N ASP A 71 -7.26 -6.55 10.30
CA ASP A 71 -6.42 -6.60 11.49
C ASP A 71 -5.15 -5.75 11.36
N ALA A 72 -4.70 -5.43 10.14
CA ALA A 72 -3.54 -4.59 9.87
C ALA A 72 -3.58 -4.00 8.46
N ILE A 73 -2.89 -2.87 8.27
CA ILE A 73 -2.75 -2.20 6.97
C ILE A 73 -1.26 -2.09 6.63
N PHE A 74 -0.89 -2.51 5.44
CA PHE A 74 0.47 -2.45 4.92
C PHE A 74 0.49 -1.48 3.75
N LEU A 75 1.32 -0.46 3.85
CA LEU A 75 1.57 0.57 2.85
C LEU A 75 2.90 0.22 2.17
N LEU A 76 2.87 -0.54 1.08
CA LEU A 76 4.07 -1.12 0.48
C LEU A 76 4.37 -0.47 -0.85
N CYS A 77 5.51 0.22 -0.93
CA CYS A 77 6.04 0.82 -2.16
C CYS A 77 5.14 1.89 -2.81
N ASP A 78 5.77 2.95 -3.30
CA ASP A 78 5.19 3.95 -4.20
C ASP A 78 3.80 4.45 -3.72
N ILE A 79 3.70 4.76 -2.43
CA ILE A 79 2.55 5.43 -1.83
C ILE A 79 2.64 6.93 -2.10
N VAL A 80 3.86 7.47 -2.02
CA VAL A 80 4.22 8.83 -2.40
C VAL A 80 4.97 8.78 -3.72
N ASP A 81 4.62 9.69 -4.62
CA ASP A 81 5.25 9.82 -5.93
C ASP A 81 6.17 11.04 -5.92
N ASP A 82 7.24 11.01 -6.70
CA ASP A 82 8.20 12.12 -6.84
C ASP A 82 7.75 13.20 -7.84
N GLU A 83 6.83 12.86 -8.75
CA GLU A 83 6.30 13.75 -9.79
C GLU A 83 4.87 14.24 -9.51
N VAL A 84 4.10 13.52 -8.68
CA VAL A 84 2.73 13.90 -8.28
C VAL A 84 2.74 14.64 -6.92
N PRO A 85 1.95 15.72 -6.74
CA PRO A 85 1.83 16.39 -5.45
C PRO A 85 1.44 15.44 -4.31
N ILE A 86 2.15 15.57 -3.19
CA ILE A 86 2.02 14.68 -2.02
C ILE A 86 0.65 14.77 -1.31
N ASP A 87 -0.18 15.77 -1.64
CA ASP A 87 -1.49 16.02 -1.02
C ASP A 87 -2.38 14.76 -0.99
N GLY A 88 -2.33 13.93 -2.03
CA GLY A 88 -3.10 12.69 -2.07
C GLY A 88 -2.62 11.65 -1.05
N ALA A 89 -1.31 11.50 -0.86
CA ALA A 89 -0.74 10.63 0.15
C ALA A 89 -1.02 11.16 1.56
N ILE A 90 -0.93 12.48 1.78
CA ILE A 90 -1.31 13.11 3.05
C ILE A 90 -2.78 12.81 3.37
N LYS A 91 -3.68 13.04 2.41
CA LYS A 91 -5.11 12.77 2.58
C LYS A 91 -5.40 11.30 2.90
N LEU A 92 -4.68 10.37 2.27
CA LEU A 92 -4.75 8.95 2.61
C LEU A 92 -4.36 8.73 4.07
N LEU A 93 -3.18 9.21 4.49
CA LEU A 93 -2.69 9.02 5.86
C LEU A 93 -3.60 9.66 6.92
N GLU A 94 -4.13 10.85 6.66
CA GLU A 94 -5.11 11.53 7.52
C GLU A 94 -6.39 10.70 7.66
N SER A 95 -6.91 10.17 6.55
CA SER A 95 -8.10 9.31 6.55
C SER A 95 -7.83 7.99 7.30
N LEU A 96 -6.63 7.41 7.12
CA LEU A 96 -6.21 6.23 7.87
C LEU A 96 -6.12 6.49 9.37
N ASN A 97 -5.62 7.67 9.78
CA ASN A 97 -5.60 8.07 11.19
C ASN A 97 -7.00 8.27 11.76
N ALA A 98 -7.91 8.91 11.00
CA ALA A 98 -9.25 9.17 11.48
C ALA A 98 -10.07 7.90 11.69
N GLU A 99 -9.91 6.91 10.81
CA GLU A 99 -10.84 5.78 10.72
C GLU A 99 -10.23 4.43 11.15
N PHE A 100 -8.90 4.34 11.23
CA PHE A 100 -8.16 3.08 11.44
C PHE A 100 -6.98 3.22 12.41
N ALA A 101 -6.99 4.22 13.31
CA ALA A 101 -5.92 4.44 14.29
C ALA A 101 -5.67 3.26 15.25
N ASP A 102 -6.67 2.39 15.44
CA ASP A 102 -6.60 1.17 16.24
C ASP A 102 -5.82 0.03 15.57
N LEU A 103 -5.56 0.15 14.26
CA LEU A 103 -4.88 -0.89 13.49
C LEU A 103 -3.38 -0.59 13.35
N PRO A 104 -2.51 -1.61 13.52
CA PRO A 104 -1.10 -1.46 13.22
C PRO A 104 -0.90 -1.22 11.72
N ARG A 105 -0.01 -0.27 11.42
CA ARG A 105 0.31 0.16 10.06
C ARG A 105 1.80 0.05 9.81
N PHE A 106 2.17 -0.52 8.67
CA PHE A 106 3.58 -0.75 8.30
C PHE A 106 3.86 -0.14 6.94
N PHE A 107 5.06 0.41 6.77
CA PHE A 107 5.51 1.00 5.51
C PHE A 107 6.90 0.52 5.13
N VAL A 108 7.10 0.27 3.83
CA VAL A 108 8.40 0.11 3.18
C VAL A 108 8.43 1.02 1.95
N ALA A 109 9.58 1.61 1.66
CA ALA A 109 9.70 2.56 0.56
C ALA A 109 9.87 1.84 -0.79
N GLY A 110 9.20 2.37 -1.81
CA GLY A 110 9.38 2.02 -3.20
C GLY A 110 10.41 2.92 -3.87
N ASN A 111 10.58 2.76 -5.18
CA ASN A 111 11.55 3.53 -5.95
C ASN A 111 11.17 5.01 -6.07
N HIS A 112 9.89 5.36 -6.17
CA HIS A 112 9.48 6.76 -6.27
C HIS A 112 9.80 7.53 -4.99
N GLU A 113 9.61 6.93 -3.81
CA GLU A 113 10.04 7.57 -2.57
C GLU A 113 11.56 7.78 -2.50
N PHE A 114 12.36 6.90 -3.12
CA PHE A 114 13.81 7.08 -3.22
C PHE A 114 14.22 8.13 -4.25
N TRP A 115 13.42 8.36 -5.29
CA TRP A 115 13.65 9.43 -6.26
C TRP A 115 13.24 10.79 -5.70
N GLY A 116 12.26 10.82 -4.79
CA GLY A 116 11.87 11.99 -4.01
C GLY A 116 12.68 12.20 -2.72
N ASP A 117 12.11 12.96 -1.78
CA ASP A 117 12.70 13.19 -0.45
C ASP A 117 12.35 12.04 0.52
N ILE A 118 13.10 10.95 0.40
CA ILE A 118 12.89 9.74 1.23
C ILE A 118 12.90 10.03 2.73
N ALA A 119 13.70 10.99 3.20
CA ALA A 119 13.79 11.31 4.62
C ALA A 119 12.50 12.00 5.10
N ALA A 120 12.03 13.00 4.37
CA ALA A 120 10.77 13.67 4.64
C ALA A 120 9.58 12.71 4.53
N ILE A 121 9.58 11.81 3.54
CA ILE A 121 8.50 10.84 3.34
C ILE A 121 8.45 9.83 4.48
N LYS A 122 9.59 9.25 4.89
CA LYS A 122 9.64 8.35 6.06
C LYS A 122 9.21 9.07 7.33
N GLN A 123 9.61 10.33 7.51
CA GLN A 123 9.17 11.14 8.63
C GLN A 123 7.65 11.36 8.59
N LEU A 124 7.07 11.66 7.42
CA LEU A 124 5.62 11.80 7.23
C LEU A 124 4.87 10.52 7.65
N MET A 125 5.34 9.36 7.21
CA MET A 125 4.76 8.06 7.59
C MET A 125 4.79 7.88 9.12
N GLN A 126 5.94 8.14 9.74
CA GLN A 126 6.12 8.01 11.19
C GLN A 126 5.22 8.95 11.99
N THR A 127 5.10 10.22 11.58
CA THR A 127 4.22 11.19 12.26
C THR A 127 2.75 10.83 12.13
N HIS A 128 2.37 10.05 11.12
CA HIS A 128 1.03 9.50 10.94
C HIS A 128 0.87 8.10 11.58
N GLY A 129 1.74 7.72 12.51
CA GLY A 129 1.60 6.48 13.27
C GLY A 129 1.79 5.22 12.44
N VAL A 130 2.53 5.32 11.32
CA VAL A 130 2.93 4.19 10.48
C VAL A 130 4.34 3.76 10.87
N LEU A 131 4.54 2.47 11.12
CA LEU A 131 5.85 1.92 11.42
C LEU A 131 6.63 1.72 10.12
N VAL A 132 7.64 2.56 9.91
CA VAL A 132 8.57 2.44 8.78
C VAL A 132 9.57 1.31 9.05
N LEU A 133 9.58 0.30 8.19
CA LEU A 133 10.51 -0.81 8.24
C LEU A 133 11.55 -0.64 7.15
N ASP A 134 12.80 -0.43 7.55
CA ASP A 134 13.90 -0.16 6.64
C ASP A 134 15.23 -0.71 7.19
N ALA A 135 16.37 -0.31 6.63
CA ALA A 135 17.67 -0.75 7.11
C ALA A 135 17.93 -0.45 8.62
N ASN A 136 17.31 0.59 9.18
CA ASN A 136 17.45 0.94 10.59
C ASN A 136 16.49 0.15 11.49
N LEU A 137 15.29 -0.17 10.97
CA LEU A 137 14.32 -1.04 11.62
C LEU A 137 13.90 -2.18 10.67
N PRO A 138 14.76 -3.19 10.45
CA PRO A 138 14.54 -4.19 9.41
C PRO A 138 13.37 -5.12 9.72
N ASN A 139 13.00 -5.24 10.99
CA ASN A 139 11.87 -6.06 11.42
C ASN A 139 11.30 -5.59 12.75
N VAL A 140 10.07 -6.01 13.01
CA VAL A 140 9.37 -5.81 14.28
C VAL A 140 8.63 -7.08 14.66
N CYS A 141 8.51 -7.34 15.96
CA CYS A 141 7.61 -8.35 16.49
C CYS A 141 6.32 -7.68 16.98
N VAL A 142 5.19 -8.09 16.42
CA VAL A 142 3.87 -7.57 16.80
C VAL A 142 2.92 -8.70 17.15
N ARG A 143 1.97 -8.41 18.03
CA ARG A 143 0.87 -9.32 18.32
C ARG A 143 -0.37 -8.85 17.60
N ILE A 144 -0.86 -9.65 16.66
CA ILE A 144 -2.12 -9.40 15.95
C ILE A 144 -3.03 -10.59 16.23
N ASN A 145 -4.21 -10.34 16.80
CA ASN A 145 -5.09 -11.38 17.34
C ASN A 145 -4.33 -12.31 18.32
N LYS A 146 -4.32 -13.62 18.04
CA LYS A 146 -3.61 -14.66 18.83
C LYS A 146 -2.25 -15.03 18.22
N TRP A 147 -1.77 -14.26 17.26
CA TRP A 147 -0.53 -14.49 16.55
C TRP A 147 0.56 -13.54 17.04
N ASN A 148 1.75 -14.10 17.30
CA ASN A 148 2.97 -13.34 17.43
C ASN A 148 3.65 -13.39 16.07
N LEU A 149 3.65 -12.27 15.37
CA LEU A 149 4.17 -12.15 14.01
C LEU A 149 5.49 -11.39 14.05
N ARG A 150 6.46 -11.87 13.28
CA ARG A 150 7.65 -11.08 12.92
C ARG A 150 7.41 -10.53 11.53
N ILE A 151 7.35 -9.20 11.43
CA ILE A 151 7.21 -8.50 10.16
C ILE A 151 8.58 -7.99 9.78
N VAL A 152 9.03 -8.29 8.56
CA VAL A 152 10.32 -7.90 8.01
C VAL A 152 10.06 -6.96 6.84
N GLY A 153 10.68 -5.79 6.85
CA GLY A 153 10.59 -4.83 5.76
C GLY A 153 11.83 -4.88 4.88
N VAL A 154 11.62 -4.74 3.57
CA VAL A 154 12.69 -4.63 2.58
C VAL A 154 12.33 -3.47 1.67
N ASP A 155 13.12 -2.40 1.74
CA ASP A 155 13.03 -1.25 0.84
C ASP A 155 13.41 -1.66 -0.60
N ASP A 156 12.94 -0.90 -1.58
CA ASP A 156 13.32 -1.08 -2.98
C ASP A 156 14.87 -1.03 -3.17
N PRO A 157 15.45 -1.96 -3.97
CA PRO A 157 16.90 -2.04 -4.18
C PRO A 157 17.46 -0.91 -5.05
N VAL A 158 16.68 0.05 -5.55
CA VAL A 158 17.16 1.24 -6.29
C VAL A 158 18.29 1.96 -5.54
N LYS A 159 18.21 2.01 -4.21
CA LYS A 159 19.29 2.55 -3.35
C LYS A 159 20.63 1.81 -3.52
N MET A 160 20.62 0.56 -3.93
CA MET A 160 21.80 -0.28 -4.19
C MET A 160 22.44 -0.01 -5.56
N GLY A 161 22.02 1.02 -6.29
CA GLY A 161 22.59 1.38 -7.60
C GLY A 161 22.17 0.42 -8.72
N VAL A 162 21.03 -0.24 -8.58
CA VAL A 162 20.48 -1.15 -9.59
C VAL A 162 19.86 -0.33 -10.71
N LYS A 163 20.62 -0.06 -11.78
CA LYS A 163 20.04 0.27 -13.09
C LYS A 163 19.93 -1.03 -13.91
N ASN A 164 18.75 -1.31 -14.45
CA ASN A 164 18.48 -2.43 -15.36
C ASN A 164 18.72 -3.84 -14.77
N GLY A 165 18.29 -4.09 -13.53
CA GLY A 165 18.30 -5.45 -12.94
C GLY A 165 19.69 -6.04 -12.65
N LYS A 166 20.76 -5.23 -12.72
CA LYS A 166 22.10 -5.63 -12.31
C LYS A 166 22.47 -4.95 -11.01
N ILE A 167 22.69 -5.76 -9.96
CA ILE A 167 23.20 -5.28 -8.68
C ILE A 167 24.66 -4.86 -8.88
N SER A 168 24.90 -3.55 -8.91
CA SER A 168 26.24 -2.99 -8.80
C SER A 168 26.56 -2.88 -7.32
N LEU A 169 27.14 -3.92 -6.73
CA LEU A 169 27.73 -3.88 -5.38
C LEU A 169 28.87 -2.86 -5.36
N LYS A 170 28.57 -1.57 -5.18
CA LYS A 170 29.58 -0.60 -4.75
C LYS A 170 29.67 -0.70 -3.23
N ASN A 171 30.64 -1.49 -2.80
CA ASN A 171 31.10 -1.53 -1.41
C ASN A 171 31.28 -0.10 -0.88
N ARG A 172 30.61 0.21 0.22
CA ARG A 172 31.04 1.23 1.17
C ARG A 172 31.15 0.56 2.53
#